data_AF-A0AAJ3LK84-F1
#
_entry.id   AF-A0AAJ3LK84-F1
#
_cell.length_a   1.000
_cell.length_b   1.000
_cell.length_c   1.000
_cell.angle_alpha   90.00
_cell.angle_beta   90.00
_cell.angle_gamma   90.00
#
_symmetry.space_group_name_H-M   'P 1'
#
loop_
_entity.id
_entity.type
_entity.pdbx_description
1 polymer ?
#
loop_
_entity_poly.entity_id
_entity_poly.type
_entity_poly.pdbx_seq_one_letter_code
_entity_poly.pdbx_strand_id
1 'polypeptide(L)'
;MLGGVLKKVLLVLLVVVVFQNWGKIERLFNPSQVVPEQTRAAARVVLYSTEWCGYCKQIRRFLDSKGIPYQAFDIEKDAQARKAYEALGGGGIPFVDVNGTLIRDYNPEAIMAALK
;
A
#
# COMPACT_ATOMS: atom_id res chain seq x y z
N MET A 1 -14.44 11.56 -50.98
CA MET A 1 -15.20 11.13 -49.77
C MET A 1 -14.41 10.16 -48.86
N LEU A 2 -13.37 9.48 -49.36
CA LEU A 2 -12.58 8.49 -48.58
C LEU A 2 -11.77 9.09 -47.40
N GLY A 3 -11.22 10.29 -47.56
CA GLY A 3 -10.36 10.93 -46.55
C GLY A 3 -11.07 11.32 -45.25
N GLY A 4 -12.37 11.65 -45.32
CA GLY A 4 -13.15 11.99 -44.12
C GLY A 4 -13.48 10.78 -43.24
N VAL A 5 -13.70 9.62 -43.87
CA VAL A 5 -13.95 8.35 -43.17
C VAL A 5 -12.67 7.85 -42.50
N LEU A 6 -11.53 7.90 -43.21
CA LEU A 6 -10.24 7.49 -42.66
C LEU A 6 -9.84 8.32 -41.42
N LYS A 7 -10.09 9.64 -41.44
CA LYS A 7 -9.79 10.54 -40.32
C LYS A 7 -10.66 10.24 -39.08
N LYS A 8 -11.94 9.89 -39.29
CA LYS A 8 -12.85 9.46 -38.22
C LYS A 8 -12.44 8.12 -37.64
N VAL A 9 -12.05 7.15 -38.48
CA VAL A 9 -11.57 5.83 -38.03
C VAL A 9 -10.28 5.97 -37.21
N LEU A 10 -9.32 6.79 -37.67
CA LEU A 10 -8.10 7.08 -36.93
C LEU A 10 -8.38 7.72 -35.56
N LEU A 11 -9.28 8.71 -35.50
CA LEU A 11 -9.66 9.34 -34.22
C LEU A 11 -10.29 8.35 -33.25
N VAL A 12 -11.22 7.52 -33.74
CA VAL A 12 -11.88 6.50 -32.90
C VAL A 12 -10.86 5.48 -32.40
N LEU A 13 -9.95 5.01 -33.26
CA LEU A 13 -8.87 4.11 -32.85
C LEU A 13 -7.96 4.74 -31.79
N LEU A 14 -7.60 6.01 -31.96
CA LEU A 14 -6.75 6.73 -31.00
C LEU A 14 -7.45 6.86 -29.64
N VAL A 15 -8.73 7.24 -29.63
CA VAL A 15 -9.54 7.31 -28.40
C VAL A 15 -9.65 5.93 -27.75
N VAL A 16 -9.92 4.89 -28.53
CA VAL A 16 -10.04 3.51 -28.05
C VAL A 16 -8.71 3.02 -27.45
N VAL A 17 -7.56 3.34 -28.05
CA VAL A 17 -6.23 2.98 -27.52
C VAL A 17 -5.93 3.73 -26.23
N VAL A 18 -6.29 5.01 -26.14
CA VAL A 18 -6.16 5.81 -24.91
C VAL A 18 -7.04 5.23 -23.80
N PHE A 19 -8.28 4.87 -24.11
CA PHE A 19 -9.21 4.28 -23.15
C PHE A 19 -8.74 2.89 -22.67
N GLN A 20 -8.27 2.04 -23.60
CA GLN A 20 -7.74 0.72 -23.26
C GLN A 20 -6.44 0.78 -22.43
N ASN A 21 -5.64 1.84 -22.56
CA ASN A 21 -4.37 2.00 -21.85
C ASN A 21 -4.40 3.08 -20.76
N TRP A 22 -5.59 3.51 -20.31
CA TRP A 22 -5.75 4.64 -19.39
C TRP A 22 -4.88 4.55 -18.13
N GLY A 23 -4.84 3.38 -17.48
CA GLY A 23 -4.01 3.17 -16.28
C GLY A 23 -2.49 3.26 -16.50
N LYS A 24 -1.99 3.08 -17.73
CA LYS A 24 -0.56 3.34 -18.06
C LYS A 24 -0.32 4.83 -18.26
N ILE A 25 -1.29 5.52 -18.88
CA ILE A 25 -1.24 6.96 -19.15
C ILE A 25 -1.26 7.75 -17.83
N GLU A 26 -2.12 7.36 -16.88
CA GLU A 26 -2.17 7.98 -15.55
C GLU A 26 -0.82 7.92 -14.81
N ARG A 27 -0.07 6.82 -14.94
CA ARG A 27 1.26 6.67 -14.32
C ARG A 27 2.30 7.64 -14.88
N LEU A 28 2.16 8.04 -16.15
CA LEU A 28 3.06 9.02 -16.77
C LEU A 28 2.80 10.44 -16.27
N PHE A 29 1.55 10.75 -15.90
CA PHE A 29 1.17 12.08 -15.42
C PHE A 29 1.22 12.24 -13.90
N ASN A 30 1.23 11.16 -13.12
CA ASN A 30 1.32 11.23 -11.65
C ASN A 30 2.34 10.22 -11.03
N PRO A 31 3.65 10.36 -11.31
CA PRO A 31 4.68 9.46 -10.78
C PRO A 31 4.81 9.50 -9.24
N SER A 32 4.28 10.53 -8.57
CA SER A 32 4.41 10.76 -7.12
C SER A 32 3.64 9.77 -6.22
N GLN A 33 2.74 8.98 -6.80
CA GLN A 33 1.90 8.01 -6.09
C GLN A 33 2.53 6.62 -6.01
N VAL A 34 3.62 6.37 -6.76
CA VAL A 34 4.32 5.11 -6.73
C VAL A 34 5.47 5.24 -5.74
N VAL A 35 5.29 4.76 -4.51
CA VAL A 35 6.39 4.66 -3.54
C VAL A 35 7.51 3.85 -4.21
N PRO A 36 8.72 4.43 -4.41
CA PRO A 36 9.82 3.72 -5.06
C PRO A 36 10.14 2.43 -4.29
N GLU A 37 10.54 1.38 -5.01
CA GLU A 37 10.86 0.09 -4.38
C GLU A 37 11.93 0.23 -3.30
N GLN A 38 12.93 1.08 -3.55
CA GLN A 38 13.98 1.40 -2.57
C GLN A 38 13.42 2.00 -1.28
N THR A 39 12.41 2.87 -1.38
CA THR A 39 11.75 3.49 -0.24
C THR A 39 10.97 2.46 0.57
N ARG A 40 10.29 1.51 -0.08
CA ARG A 40 9.60 0.41 0.60
C ARG A 40 10.57 -0.50 1.34
N ALA A 41 11.69 -0.83 0.70
CA ALA A 41 12.71 -1.71 1.26
C ALA A 41 13.47 -1.08 2.44
N ALA A 42 13.63 0.25 2.42
CA ALA A 42 14.31 0.99 3.49
C ALA A 42 13.40 1.37 4.66
N ALA A 43 12.07 1.33 4.50
CA ALA A 43 11.13 1.72 5.53
C ALA A 43 11.17 0.76 6.72
N ARG A 44 11.14 1.33 7.93
CA ARG A 44 10.93 0.55 9.16
C ARG A 44 9.44 0.34 9.34
N VAL A 45 8.98 -0.89 9.16
CA VAL A 45 7.59 -1.30 9.41
C VAL A 45 7.55 -2.33 10.53
N VAL A 46 6.79 -2.03 11.58
CA VAL A 46 6.54 -2.94 12.71
C VAL A 46 5.04 -3.16 12.86
N LEU A 47 4.60 -4.41 12.80
CA LEU A 47 3.21 -4.83 12.99
C LEU A 47 3.05 -5.50 14.35
N TYR A 48 2.30 -4.85 15.24
CA TYR A 48 1.77 -5.47 16.46
C TYR A 48 0.45 -6.16 16.15
N SER A 49 0.37 -7.44 16.51
CA SER A 49 -0.69 -8.33 16.05
C SER A 49 -1.02 -9.42 17.07
N THR A 50 -2.01 -10.25 16.73
CA THR A 50 -2.21 -11.57 17.34
C THR A 50 -2.45 -12.62 16.26
N GLU A 51 -2.30 -13.90 16.60
CA GLU A 51 -2.54 -15.02 15.68
C GLU A 51 -3.99 -15.18 15.24
N TRP A 52 -4.95 -14.92 16.12
CA TRP A 52 -6.38 -15.11 15.85
C TRP A 52 -6.99 -13.92 15.08
N CYS A 53 -6.34 -12.76 15.09
CA CYS A 53 -6.83 -11.53 14.46
C CYS A 53 -6.85 -11.63 12.92
N GLY A 54 -8.05 -11.67 12.34
CA GLY A 54 -8.26 -11.73 10.88
C GLY A 54 -7.71 -10.52 10.13
N TYR A 55 -7.90 -9.30 10.65
CA TYR A 55 -7.35 -8.08 10.04
C TYR A 55 -5.83 -8.02 10.08
N CYS A 56 -5.21 -8.58 11.12
CA CYS A 56 -3.76 -8.69 11.21
C CYS A 56 -3.21 -9.63 10.13
N LYS A 57 -3.91 -10.72 9.81
CA LYS A 57 -3.57 -11.59 8.67
C LYS A 57 -3.71 -10.86 7.34
N GLN A 58 -4.71 -9.98 7.20
CA GLN A 58 -4.88 -9.16 6.00
C GLN A 58 -3.73 -8.15 5.83
N ILE A 59 -3.28 -7.48 6.90
CA ILE A 59 -2.11 -6.59 6.84
C ILE A 59 -0.86 -7.35 6.40
N ARG A 60 -0.57 -8.53 6.98
CA ARG A 60 0.59 -9.35 6.56
C ARG A 60 0.57 -9.62 5.06
N ARG A 61 -0.55 -10.13 4.55
CA ARG A 61 -0.73 -10.40 3.11
C ARG A 61 -0.58 -9.13 2.26
N PHE A 62 -1.10 -8.01 2.73
CA PHE A 62 -0.95 -6.73 2.04
C PHE A 62 0.53 -6.33 1.93
N LEU A 63 1.26 -6.32 3.04
CA LEU A 63 2.68 -5.97 3.08
C LEU A 63 3.52 -6.93 2.20
N ASP A 64 3.27 -8.23 2.30
CA ASP A 64 3.91 -9.26 1.46
C ASP A 64 3.64 -9.01 -0.03
N SER A 65 2.39 -8.71 -0.41
CA SER A 65 2.01 -8.45 -1.82
C SER A 65 2.63 -7.19 -2.40
N LYS A 66 3.05 -6.25 -1.54
CA LYS A 66 3.69 -4.98 -1.93
C LYS A 66 5.21 -5.02 -1.84
N GLY A 67 5.79 -6.14 -1.41
CA GLY A 67 7.23 -6.28 -1.22
C GLY A 67 7.76 -5.40 -0.10
N ILE A 68 6.93 -5.02 0.88
CA ILE A 68 7.33 -4.16 1.99
C ILE A 68 7.88 -5.05 3.10
N PRO A 69 9.17 -4.97 3.46
CA PRO A 69 9.71 -5.70 4.60
C PRO A 69 9.11 -5.19 5.91
N TYR A 70 8.77 -6.09 6.83
CA TYR A 70 8.23 -5.73 8.14
C TYR A 70 8.64 -6.73 9.21
N GLN A 71 8.64 -6.27 10.46
CA GLN A 71 8.70 -7.14 11.64
C GLN A 71 7.28 -7.29 12.18
N ALA A 72 6.84 -8.52 12.46
CA ALA A 72 5.55 -8.74 13.09
C ALA A 72 5.72 -9.41 14.44
N PHE A 73 5.10 -8.81 15.46
CA PHE A 73 5.11 -9.32 16.81
C PHE A 73 3.71 -9.68 17.26
N ASP A 74 3.61 -10.80 17.97
CA ASP A 74 2.38 -11.20 18.65
C ASP A 74 2.40 -10.66 20.08
N ILE A 75 1.50 -9.72 20.38
CA ILE A 75 1.46 -9.03 21.69
C ILE A 75 0.88 -9.90 22.82
N GLU A 76 0.38 -11.11 22.52
CA GLU A 76 -0.05 -12.08 23.53
C GLU A 76 1.06 -13.11 23.83
N LYS A 77 2.01 -13.29 22.91
CA LYS A 77 3.10 -14.27 23.05
C LYS A 77 4.45 -13.67 23.40
N ASP A 78 4.64 -12.38 23.12
CA ASP A 78 5.88 -11.67 23.38
C ASP A 78 5.64 -10.51 24.38
N ALA A 79 6.17 -10.67 25.59
CA ALA A 79 6.05 -9.68 26.65
C ALA A 79 6.78 -8.36 26.34
N GLN A 80 7.89 -8.40 25.58
CA GLN A 80 8.58 -7.18 25.15
C GLN A 80 7.78 -6.46 24.08
N ALA A 81 7.21 -7.20 23.14
CA ALA A 81 6.31 -6.63 22.14
C ALA A 81 5.06 -6.01 22.77
N ARG A 82 4.45 -6.69 23.76
CA ARG A 82 3.37 -6.14 24.57
C ARG A 82 3.78 -4.83 25.23
N LYS A 83 4.94 -4.78 25.89
CA LYS A 83 5.43 -3.57 26.55
C LYS A 83 5.65 -2.42 25.58
N ALA A 84 6.25 -2.70 24.41
CA ALA A 84 6.45 -1.71 23.36
C ALA A 84 5.10 -1.19 22.81
N TYR A 85 4.15 -2.09 22.57
CA TYR A 85 2.80 -1.76 22.15
C TYR A 85 2.08 -0.81 23.14
N GLU A 86 2.12 -1.14 24.44
CA GLU A 86 1.53 -0.28 25.48
C GLU A 86 2.25 1.06 25.60
N ALA A 87 3.59 1.08 25.48
CA ALA A 87 4.37 2.32 25.50
C ALA A 87 4.04 3.26 24.32
N LEU A 88 3.58 2.70 23.20
CA LEU A 88 3.07 3.44 22.04
C LEU A 88 1.58 3.80 22.18
N GLY A 89 0.99 3.64 23.37
CA GLY A 89 -0.40 4.00 23.68
C GLY A 89 -1.43 2.90 23.40
N GLY A 90 -1.01 1.69 23.05
CA GLY A 90 -1.88 0.50 22.98
C GLY A 90 -3.12 0.62 22.07
N GLY A 91 -4.27 0.11 22.53
CA GLY A 91 -5.56 0.27 21.83
C GLY A 91 -6.00 -0.94 20.99
N GLY A 92 -6.24 -0.72 19.69
CA GLY A 92 -6.70 -1.76 18.77
C GLY A 92 -5.55 -2.56 18.15
N ILE A 93 -5.89 -3.74 17.60
CA ILE A 93 -5.06 -4.44 16.61
C ILE A 93 -5.87 -4.60 15.31
N PRO A 94 -5.24 -4.60 14.13
CA PRO A 94 -3.80 -4.46 13.89
C PRO A 94 -3.28 -3.06 14.23
N PHE A 95 -2.06 -3.00 14.76
CA PHE A 95 -1.35 -1.73 14.99
C PHE A 95 -0.02 -1.79 14.25
N VAL A 96 0.15 -0.91 13.26
CA VAL A 96 1.36 -0.74 12.47
C VAL A 96 2.08 0.57 12.83
N ASP A 97 3.38 0.48 13.11
CA ASP A 97 4.33 1.61 13.15
C ASP A 97 5.11 1.63 11.83
N VAL A 98 4.94 2.71 11.05
CA VAL A 98 5.67 2.94 9.79
C VAL A 98 6.51 4.21 9.94
N ASN A 99 7.82 4.06 10.08
CA ASN A 99 8.76 5.17 10.27
C ASN A 99 8.35 6.14 11.41
N GLY A 100 7.70 5.65 12.47
CA GLY A 100 7.17 6.47 13.58
C GLY A 100 5.71 6.91 13.40
N THR A 101 5.11 6.69 12.24
CA THR A 101 3.68 6.95 12.00
C THR A 101 2.85 5.78 12.50
N LEU A 102 1.97 6.04 13.48
CA LEU A 102 1.18 5.02 14.16
C LEU A 102 -0.22 4.86 13.52
N ILE A 103 -0.50 3.66 13.01
CA ILE A 103 -1.75 3.30 12.32
C ILE A 103 -2.41 2.15 13.09
N ARG A 104 -3.62 2.35 13.62
CA ARG A 104 -4.26 1.43 14.60
C ARG A 104 -5.45 0.65 14.03
N ASP A 105 -5.56 0.60 12.72
CA ASP A 105 -6.64 -0.03 11.96
C ASP A 105 -6.13 -0.71 10.69
N TYR A 106 -7.02 -1.42 9.99
CA TYR A 106 -6.71 -1.94 8.66
C TYR A 106 -6.82 -0.80 7.63
N ASN A 107 -5.73 -0.06 7.43
CA ASN A 107 -5.67 1.02 6.45
C ASN A 107 -4.44 0.92 5.52
N PRO A 108 -4.55 0.15 4.42
CA PRO A 108 -3.46 -0.03 3.45
C PRO A 108 -2.96 1.27 2.81
N GLU A 109 -3.86 2.25 2.62
CA GLU A 109 -3.52 3.53 2.00
C GLU A 109 -2.68 4.40 2.95
N ALA A 110 -3.05 4.46 4.23
CA ALA A 110 -2.27 5.15 5.26
C ALA A 110 -0.87 4.55 5.39
N ILE A 111 -0.73 3.22 5.32
CA ILE A 111 0.57 2.54 5.35
C ILE A 111 1.42 2.99 4.17
N MET A 112 0.87 2.96 2.95
CA MET A 112 1.60 3.39 1.75
C MET A 112 1.99 4.87 1.79
N ALA A 113 1.11 5.72 2.33
CA ALA A 113 1.39 7.14 2.49
C ALA A 113 2.53 7.39 3.49
N ALA A 114 2.61 6.59 4.56
CA ALA A 114 3.64 6.69 5.60
C ALA A 114 5.01 6.13 5.19
N LEU A 115 5.12 5.44 4.05
CA LEU A 115 6.41 4.96 3.53
C LEU A 115 7.29 6.08 2.97
N LYS A 116 6.70 7.24 2.62
CA LYS A 116 7.36 8.31 1.88
C LYS A 116 8.42 9.06 2.69
#